data_AF-A0A0C2VD80-F1
#
_entry.id   AF-A0A0C2VD80-F1
#
_cell.length_a   1.000
_cell.length_b   1.000
_cell.length_c   1.000
_cell.angle_alpha   90.00
_cell.angle_beta   90.00
_cell.angle_gamma   90.00
#
_symmetry.space_group_name_H-M   'P 1'
#
loop_
_entity.id
_entity.type
_entity.pdbx_description
1 polymer ?
#
loop_
_entity_poly.entity_id
_entity_poly.type
_entity_poly.pdbx_seq_one_letter_code
_entity_poly.pdbx_strand_id
1 'polypeptide(L)'
;MAQATYGATVQIQSLMETPTSKEIRIVMDTGQSMKEHTAPQAITIMVLQGEVRISSDEGEVMLEAGDMVYFAAKVPHALEALSPSVVRLSLAKSDSVSRVLGVLK
;
A
#
# COMPACT_ATOMS: atom_id res chain seq x y z
N MET A 1 8.82 13.26 -15.43
CA MET A 1 7.90 12.50 -14.55
C MET A 1 7.70 11.13 -15.18
N ALA A 2 8.01 10.04 -14.48
CA ALA A 2 7.91 8.70 -15.06
C ALA A 2 6.45 8.24 -15.08
N GLN A 3 5.89 8.06 -16.28
CA GLN A 3 4.55 7.51 -16.49
C GLN A 3 4.48 6.08 -15.92
N ALA A 4 3.33 5.67 -15.38
CA ALA A 4 3.12 4.27 -14.99
C ALA A 4 3.05 3.41 -16.25
N THR A 5 3.90 2.38 -16.32
CA THR A 5 3.89 1.37 -17.39
C THR A 5 3.27 0.09 -16.84
N TYR A 6 2.17 -0.34 -17.43
CA TYR A 6 1.52 -1.60 -17.09
C TYR A 6 2.26 -2.75 -17.78
N GLY A 7 2.79 -3.67 -16.97
CA GLY A 7 3.55 -4.83 -17.45
C GLY A 7 2.73 -6.12 -17.38
N ALA A 8 3.26 -7.19 -17.97
CA ALA A 8 2.65 -8.52 -17.90
C ALA A 8 2.51 -9.07 -16.47
N THR A 9 3.27 -8.51 -15.52
CA THR A 9 3.22 -8.83 -14.09
C THR A 9 3.10 -7.56 -13.26
N VAL A 10 2.66 -7.70 -12.00
CA VAL A 10 2.61 -6.60 -11.02
C VAL A 10 4.00 -5.99 -10.85
N GLN A 11 4.10 -4.67 -10.99
CA GLN A 11 5.36 -3.93 -10.84
C GLN A 11 5.40 -3.25 -9.47
N ILE A 12 6.48 -3.48 -8.72
CA ILE A 12 6.67 -2.91 -7.38
C ILE A 12 7.94 -2.07 -7.37
N GLN A 13 7.84 -0.82 -6.96
CA GLN A 13 8.98 0.09 -6.88
C GLN A 13 8.97 0.89 -5.58
N SER A 14 10.08 0.85 -4.84
CA SER A 14 10.29 1.78 -3.72
C SER A 14 10.50 3.19 -4.29
N LEU A 15 9.64 4.13 -3.91
CA LEU A 15 9.72 5.52 -4.36
C LEU A 15 10.53 6.38 -3.41
N MET A 16 10.27 6.22 -2.12
CA MET A 16 10.86 7.03 -1.07
C MET A 16 10.98 6.20 0.19
N GLU A 17 12.04 6.47 0.95
CA GLU A 17 12.24 5.87 2.24
C GLU A 17 12.61 6.98 3.22
N THR A 18 11.84 7.08 4.31
CA THR A 18 12.05 8.05 5.38
C THR A 18 12.42 7.31 6.67
N PRO A 19 12.75 8.03 7.76
CA PRO A 19 12.93 7.40 9.07
C PRO A 19 11.67 6.69 9.58
N THR A 20 10.48 7.16 9.20
CA THR A 20 9.19 6.69 9.76
C THR A 20 8.35 5.89 8.78
N SER A 21 8.65 5.90 7.48
CA SER A 21 7.89 5.17 6.48
C SER A 21 8.72 4.73 5.28
N LYS A 22 8.19 3.75 4.55
CA LYS A 22 8.63 3.39 3.20
C LYS A 22 7.44 3.52 2.27
N GLU A 23 7.59 4.35 1.24
CA GLU A 23 6.57 4.61 0.23
C GLU A 23 6.86 3.77 -1.02
N ILE A 24 5.95 2.87 -1.34
CA ILE A 24 6.08 1.91 -2.42
C ILE A 24 4.97 2.17 -3.43
N ARG A 25 5.33 2.21 -4.72
CA ARG A 25 4.39 2.20 -5.83
C ARG A 25 4.18 0.78 -6.30
N ILE A 26 2.91 0.41 -6.45
CA ILE A 26 2.47 -0.84 -7.03
C ILE A 26 1.67 -0.49 -8.28
N VAL A 27 2.04 -1.05 -9.42
CA VAL A 27 1.32 -0.88 -10.69
C VAL A 27 0.76 -2.24 -11.07
N MET A 28 -0.55 -2.29 -11.28
CA MET A 28 -1.30 -3.50 -11.56
C MET A 28 -2.15 -3.28 -12.81
N ASP A 29 -2.06 -4.18 -13.77
CA ASP A 29 -3.02 -4.23 -14.90
C ASP A 29 -4.29 -4.98 -14.48
N THR A 30 -5.37 -4.81 -15.24
CA THR A 30 -6.67 -5.42 -14.97
C THR A 30 -6.56 -6.94 -14.76
N GLY A 31 -7.15 -7.45 -13.69
CA GLY A 31 -7.14 -8.86 -13.31
C GLY A 31 -5.86 -9.33 -12.61
N GLN A 32 -4.83 -8.50 -12.52
CA GLN A 32 -3.67 -8.81 -11.69
C GLN A 32 -4.04 -8.72 -10.21
N SER A 33 -3.46 -9.61 -9.40
CA SER A 33 -3.74 -9.66 -7.98
C SER A 33 -2.47 -9.93 -7.15
N MET A 34 -2.50 -9.45 -5.92
CA MET A 34 -1.62 -9.88 -4.84
C MET A 34 -2.46 -10.75 -3.92
N LYS A 35 -2.17 -12.06 -3.92
CA LYS A 35 -2.83 -13.03 -3.04
C LYS A 35 -2.69 -12.64 -1.58
N GLU A 36 -3.51 -13.23 -0.73
CA GLU A 36 -3.48 -12.99 0.71
C GLU A 36 -2.06 -13.02 1.28
N HIS A 37 -1.70 -11.94 1.95
CA HIS A 37 -0.41 -11.75 2.59
C HIS A 37 -0.53 -10.80 3.78
N THR A 38 0.55 -10.68 4.54
CA THR A 38 0.63 -9.78 5.70
C THR A 38 1.83 -8.84 5.57
N ALA A 39 1.69 -7.62 6.08
CA ALA A 39 2.81 -6.72 6.30
C ALA A 39 3.36 -6.84 7.73
N PRO A 40 4.68 -6.75 7.94
CA PRO A 40 5.28 -6.87 9.28
C PRO A 40 4.94 -5.69 10.20
N GLN A 41 4.53 -4.55 9.61
CA GLN A 41 4.20 -3.31 10.30
C GLN A 41 2.90 -2.76 9.73
N ALA A 42 2.32 -1.76 10.40
CA ALA A 42 1.09 -1.13 9.93
C ALA A 42 1.30 -0.50 8.54
N ILE A 43 0.26 -0.58 7.71
CA ILE A 43 0.28 -0.05 6.34
C ILE A 43 -0.93 0.83 6.09
N THR A 44 -0.77 1.76 5.16
CA THR A 44 -1.89 2.37 4.44
C THR A 44 -1.74 2.12 2.95
N ILE A 45 -2.86 1.89 2.29
CA ILE A 45 -2.97 1.65 0.85
C ILE A 45 -3.84 2.75 0.27
N MET A 46 -3.33 3.50 -0.69
CA MET A 46 -4.07 4.56 -1.41
C MET A 46 -4.08 4.27 -2.89
N VAL A 47 -5.26 4.32 -3.51
CA VAL A 47 -5.39 4.20 -4.96
C VAL A 47 -5.13 5.58 -5.57
N LEU A 48 -4.08 5.70 -6.38
CA LEU A 48 -3.72 6.94 -7.07
C LEU A 48 -4.40 7.03 -8.45
N GLN A 49 -4.69 5.89 -9.07
CA GLN A 49 -5.37 5.75 -10.35
C GLN A 49 -6.01 4.37 -10.42
N GLY A 50 -7.14 4.26 -11.12
CA GLY A 50 -7.83 3.00 -11.37
C GLY A 50 -8.76 2.60 -10.23
N GLU A 51 -9.01 1.30 -10.14
CA GLU A 51 -9.96 0.70 -9.22
C GLU A 51 -9.42 -0.64 -8.75
N VAL A 52 -9.42 -0.85 -7.43
CA VAL A 52 -8.84 -2.03 -6.78
C VAL A 52 -9.82 -2.59 -5.76
N ARG A 53 -10.04 -3.90 -5.81
CA ARG A 53 -10.71 -4.64 -4.74
C ARG A 53 -9.70 -5.01 -3.66
N ILE A 54 -10.03 -4.70 -2.42
CA ILE A 54 -9.29 -5.11 -1.23
C ILE A 54 -10.15 -6.12 -0.47
N SER A 55 -9.57 -7.27 -0.13
CA SER A 55 -10.24 -8.31 0.66
C SER A 55 -9.46 -8.58 1.95
N SER A 56 -10.17 -8.76 3.06
CA SER A 56 -9.63 -9.11 4.38
C SER A 56 -10.66 -9.93 5.18
N ASP A 57 -10.31 -10.35 6.39
CA ASP A 57 -11.24 -11.04 7.31
C ASP A 57 -12.49 -10.21 7.64
N GLU A 58 -12.41 -8.87 7.54
CA GLU A 58 -13.53 -7.96 7.78
C GLU A 58 -14.48 -7.84 6.56
N GLY A 59 -14.11 -8.43 5.42
CA GLY A 59 -14.86 -8.39 4.18
C GLY A 59 -14.09 -7.77 3.02
N GLU A 60 -14.83 -7.42 1.97
CA GLU A 60 -14.29 -6.85 0.74
C GLU A 60 -14.76 -5.42 0.55
N VAL A 61 -13.87 -4.56 0.05
CA VAL A 61 -14.17 -3.18 -0.32
C VAL A 61 -13.56 -2.85 -1.67
N MET A 62 -14.30 -2.11 -2.49
CA MET A 62 -13.81 -1.56 -3.76
C MET A 62 -13.32 -0.14 -3.50
N LEU A 63 -12.09 0.15 -3.93
CA LEU A 63 -11.45 1.45 -3.77
C LEU A 63 -11.18 2.05 -5.15
N GLU A 64 -11.58 3.31 -5.33
CA GLU A 64 -11.34 4.11 -6.52
C GLU A 64 -10.23 5.14 -6.27
N ALA A 65 -9.82 5.85 -7.32
CA ALA A 65 -8.77 6.87 -7.22
C ALA A 65 -9.11 7.94 -6.15
N GLY A 66 -8.22 8.10 -5.18
CA GLY A 66 -8.39 8.99 -4.03
C GLY A 66 -8.74 8.25 -2.73
N ASP A 67 -9.28 7.03 -2.82
CA ASP A 67 -9.63 6.23 -1.65
C ASP A 67 -8.40 5.65 -0.96
N MET A 68 -8.56 5.35 0.33
CA MET A 68 -7.51 4.79 1.18
C MET A 68 -8.08 3.77 2.17
N VAL A 69 -7.30 2.73 2.46
CA VAL A 69 -7.55 1.78 3.54
C VAL A 69 -6.33 1.64 4.44
N TYR A 70 -6.56 1.29 5.69
CA TYR A 70 -5.54 1.03 6.71
C TYR A 70 -5.57 -0.43 7.13
N PHE A 71 -4.39 -1.01 7.35
CA PHE A 71 -4.25 -2.28 8.04
C PHE A 71 -3.24 -2.17 9.17
N ALA A 72 -3.62 -2.71 10.34
CA ALA A 72 -2.67 -2.90 11.42
C ALA A 72 -1.58 -3.92 11.03
N ALA A 73 -0.50 -3.95 11.79
CA ALA A 73 0.59 -4.90 11.55
C ALA A 73 0.05 -6.34 11.59
N LYS A 74 0.50 -7.17 10.64
CA LYS A 74 0.17 -8.59 10.53
C LYS A 74 -1.30 -8.92 10.24
N VAL A 75 -2.10 -7.95 9.80
CA VAL A 75 -3.46 -8.22 9.31
C VAL A 75 -3.39 -8.81 7.88
N PRO A 76 -3.96 -10.00 7.63
CA PRO A 76 -4.05 -10.58 6.29
C PRO A 76 -4.91 -9.74 5.36
N HIS A 77 -4.44 -9.53 4.13
CA HIS A 77 -5.18 -8.82 3.10
C HIS A 77 -4.76 -9.26 1.70
N ALA A 78 -5.65 -9.06 0.74
CA ALA A 78 -5.43 -9.30 -0.69
C ALA A 78 -5.83 -8.08 -1.52
N LEU A 79 -5.21 -7.94 -2.70
CA LEU A 79 -5.49 -6.86 -3.65
C LEU A 79 -5.79 -7.47 -5.02
N GLU A 80 -6.78 -6.95 -5.73
CA GLU A 80 -7.09 -7.29 -7.12
C GLU A 80 -7.41 -6.01 -7.90
N ALA A 81 -6.72 -5.79 -9.01
CA ALA A 81 -6.97 -4.64 -9.89
C ALA A 81 -8.19 -4.91 -10.79
N LEU A 82 -9.22 -4.09 -10.64
CA LEU A 82 -10.44 -4.15 -11.46
C LEU A 82 -10.31 -3.32 -12.75
N SER A 83 -9.37 -2.38 -12.75
CA SER A 83 -8.91 -1.63 -13.93
C SER A 83 -7.40 -1.36 -13.80
N PRO A 84 -6.71 -0.86 -14.85
CA PRO A 84 -5.29 -0.52 -14.74
C PRO A 84 -5.07 0.50 -13.62
N SER A 85 -4.36 0.07 -12.58
CA SER A 85 -4.30 0.77 -11.31
C SER A 85 -2.88 1.11 -10.87
N VAL A 86 -2.74 2.26 -10.22
CA VAL A 86 -1.53 2.68 -9.53
C VAL A 86 -1.86 2.87 -8.07
N VAL A 87 -1.17 2.12 -7.22
CA VAL A 87 -1.39 2.11 -5.77
C VAL A 87 -0.14 2.61 -5.06
N ARG A 88 -0.33 3.45 -4.05
CA ARG A 88 0.70 3.79 -3.06
C ARG A 88 0.49 2.95 -1.81
N LEU A 89 1.48 2.16 -1.47
CA LEU A 89 1.60 1.48 -0.19
C LEU A 89 2.57 2.28 0.70
N SER A 90 2.09 2.76 1.83
CA SER A 90 2.92 3.38 2.87
C SER A 90 3.11 2.38 3.99
N LEU A 91 4.32 1.82 4.11
CA LEU A 91 4.69 0.92 5.20
C LEU A 91 5.30 1.73 6.34
N ALA A 92 4.66 1.70 7.51
CA ALA A 92 5.21 2.31 8.70
C ALA A 92 6.52 1.62 9.07
N LYS A 93 7.53 2.42 9.43
CA LYS A 93 8.72 1.96 10.13
C LYS A 93 8.56 2.39 11.56
N SER A 94 8.50 1.42 12.46
CA SER A 94 8.29 1.57 13.88
C SER A 94 9.27 2.60 14.41
N ASP A 95 8.74 3.79 14.69
CA ASP A 95 9.42 4.80 15.46
C ASP A 95 9.22 4.47 16.95
N SER A 96 10.22 4.81 17.77
CA SER A 96 10.18 4.51 19.20
C SER A 96 9.84 5.78 19.98
N VAL A 97 9.09 5.64 21.09
CA VAL A 97 8.76 6.73 22.04
C VAL A 97 10.01 7.52 22.46
N SER A 98 11.18 6.88 22.42
CA SER A 98 12.52 7.45 22.64
C SER A 98 12.79 8.75 21.88
N ARG A 99 12.28 8.91 20.64
CA ARG A 99 12.48 10.14 19.85
C ARG A 99 11.73 11.33 20.45
N VAL A 100 10.51 11.10 20.96
CA VAL A 100 9.67 12.15 21.57
C VAL A 100 10.24 12.60 22.91
N LEU A 101 10.80 11.68 23.70
CA LEU A 101 11.50 11.99 24.96
C LEU A 101 12.76 12.86 24.75
N GLY A 102 13.36 12.84 23.56
CA GLY A 102 14.51 13.67 23.20
C GLY A 102 14.18 15.13 22.86
N VAL A 103 12.91 15.46 22.61
CA VAL A 103 12.46 16.82 22.25
C VAL A 103 12.12 17.66 23.49
N LEU A 104 12.01 17.03 24.67
CA LEU A 104 11.69 17.69 25.94
C LEU A 104 12.94 18.00 26.80
N LYS A 105 14.14 18.00 26.20
CA LYS A 105 15.38 18.42 26.85
C LYS A 105 15.84 19.78 26.35
#